data_AF-A0A8J9UDE5-F1
#
_entry.id   AF-A0A8J9UDE5-F1
#
_cell.length_a   1.000
_cell.length_b   1.000
_cell.length_c   1.000
_cell.angle_alpha   90.00
_cell.angle_beta   90.00
_cell.angle_gamma   90.00
#
_symmetry.space_group_name_H-M   'P 1'
#
loop_
_entity.id
_entity.type
_entity.pdbx_description
1 polymer ?
#
loop_
_entity_poly.entity_id
_entity_poly.type
_entity_poly.pdbx_seq_one_letter_code
_entity_poly.pdbx_strand_id
1 'polypeptide(L)'
;MTTRRVFARQDESKLQLALQELKVSKDLCAQLHSEREENEKELLTILKSNDKLKASLTRLHINYSDLSEERDRLKSIVVSFDECAVEYEQALKRITTLECELRDAQKYISELEESAHQATALHTHSLFEELVENAPELVDVTIENPVTIDLTNDTLPAQRLDNCSNNKLKKYIKVNKLIKKTKKILSKNKCISKIYKNNSSLLSKFNVCKLELENISQRYESDTQLLELHIAQLQTSLRSITAKYESSEKMLNEYQLEMDELLKLSKYNSERFDSLTNNCICECKQLSSPPPVNTPPFQGILCDRTDLSTVDSSLQHGNTYMYSDEIGRNMGTYLYSQFDTKVSNSCLPNCCLSEIISHIHKDSKNFNIQMD
;
A
#
# COMPACT_ATOMS: atom_id res chain seq x y z
N MET A 1 -52.61 -17.89 -87.03
CA MET A 1 -51.91 -16.62 -86.70
C MET A 1 -52.12 -16.15 -85.25
N THR A 2 -53.00 -16.77 -84.45
CA THR A 2 -53.30 -16.36 -83.06
C THR A 2 -52.25 -16.74 -82.01
N THR A 3 -51.45 -17.79 -82.24
CA THR A 3 -50.44 -18.29 -81.28
C THR A 3 -49.25 -17.34 -81.09
N ARG A 4 -48.74 -16.69 -82.15
CA ARG A 4 -47.60 -15.75 -82.05
C ARG A 4 -47.85 -14.56 -81.12
N ARG A 5 -49.10 -14.05 -81.08
CA ARG A 5 -49.46 -12.89 -80.27
C ARG A 5 -49.54 -13.21 -78.77
N VAL A 6 -49.88 -14.45 -78.43
CA VAL A 6 -49.93 -14.94 -77.05
C VAL A 6 -48.51 -15.11 -76.49
N PHE A 7 -47.61 -15.74 -77.27
CA PHE A 7 -46.20 -15.87 -76.86
C PHE A 7 -45.52 -14.51 -76.68
N ALA A 8 -45.75 -13.54 -77.58
CA ALA A 8 -45.18 -12.20 -77.43
C ALA A 8 -45.64 -11.49 -76.14
N ARG A 9 -46.92 -11.61 -75.74
CA ARG A 9 -47.42 -11.04 -74.48
C ARG A 9 -46.87 -11.74 -73.24
N GLN A 10 -46.65 -13.05 -73.34
CA GLN A 10 -46.04 -13.83 -72.27
C GLN A 10 -44.58 -13.41 -72.06
N ASP A 11 -43.83 -13.23 -73.15
CA ASP A 11 -42.44 -12.80 -73.09
C ASP A 11 -42.32 -11.35 -72.56
N GLU A 12 -43.25 -10.47 -72.95
CA GLU A 12 -43.34 -9.11 -72.40
C GLU A 12 -43.60 -9.12 -70.89
N SER A 13 -44.52 -9.98 -70.41
CA SER A 13 -44.81 -10.11 -68.97
C SER A 13 -43.61 -10.63 -68.18
N LYS A 14 -42.88 -11.62 -68.75
CA LYS A 14 -41.64 -12.13 -68.14
C LYS A 14 -40.55 -11.06 -68.09
N LEU A 15 -40.41 -10.25 -69.14
CA LEU A 15 -39.44 -9.15 -69.19
C LEU A 15 -39.77 -8.09 -68.13
N GLN A 16 -41.04 -7.73 -67.96
CA GLN A 16 -41.46 -6.77 -66.93
C GLN A 16 -41.16 -7.29 -65.51
N LEU A 17 -41.44 -8.58 -65.25
CA LEU A 17 -41.13 -9.21 -63.97
C LEU A 17 -39.62 -9.24 -63.73
N ALA A 18 -38.81 -9.63 -64.71
CA ALA A 18 -37.35 -9.62 -64.61
C ALA A 18 -36.79 -8.21 -64.38
N LEU A 19 -37.37 -7.17 -65.01
CA LEU A 19 -36.98 -5.78 -64.78
C LEU A 19 -37.33 -5.30 -63.37
N GLN A 20 -38.48 -5.72 -62.84
CA GLN A 20 -38.89 -5.41 -61.47
C GLN A 20 -37.97 -6.10 -60.45
N GLU A 21 -37.66 -7.38 -60.65
CA GLU A 21 -36.71 -8.13 -59.83
C GLU A 21 -35.31 -7.51 -59.87
N LEU A 22 -34.84 -7.10 -61.05
CA LEU A 22 -33.55 -6.43 -61.20
C LEU A 22 -33.52 -5.09 -60.46
N LYS A 23 -34.62 -4.33 -60.49
CA LYS A 23 -34.73 -3.08 -59.74
C LYS A 23 -34.68 -3.30 -58.24
N VAL A 24 -35.47 -4.26 -57.72
CA VAL A 24 -35.45 -4.62 -56.29
C VAL A 24 -34.08 -5.11 -55.86
N SER A 25 -33.44 -5.96 -56.68
CA SER A 25 -32.07 -6.44 -56.43
C SER A 25 -31.06 -5.31 -56.40
N LYS A 26 -31.15 -4.33 -57.32
CA LYS A 26 -30.27 -3.15 -57.33
C LYS A 26 -30.45 -2.30 -56.07
N ASP A 27 -31.69 -2.05 -55.66
CA ASP A 27 -32.00 -1.24 -54.47
C ASP A 27 -31.49 -1.95 -53.19
N LEU A 28 -31.67 -3.28 -53.09
CA LEU A 28 -31.11 -4.09 -52.01
C LEU A 28 -29.58 -4.03 -51.98
N CYS A 29 -28.91 -4.14 -53.14
CA CYS A 29 -27.45 -4.02 -53.21
C CYS A 29 -26.97 -2.64 -52.74
N ALA A 30 -27.69 -1.56 -53.05
CA ALA A 30 -27.37 -0.22 -52.58
C ALA A 30 -27.55 -0.10 -51.06
N GLN A 31 -28.63 -0.66 -50.50
CA GLN A 31 -28.85 -0.69 -49.05
C GLN A 31 -27.74 -1.46 -48.32
N LEU A 32 -27.43 -2.69 -48.77
CA LEU A 32 -26.36 -3.49 -48.18
C LEU A 32 -24.99 -2.80 -48.25
N HIS A 33 -24.74 -2.03 -49.32
CA HIS A 33 -23.50 -1.26 -49.42
C HIS A 33 -23.45 -0.12 -48.39
N SER A 34 -24.54 0.61 -48.21
CA SER A 34 -24.65 1.66 -47.18
C SER A 34 -24.49 1.10 -45.77
N GLU A 35 -25.19 0.00 -45.45
CA GLU A 35 -25.08 -0.68 -44.15
C GLU A 35 -23.63 -1.16 -43.90
N ARG A 36 -22.95 -1.69 -44.93
CA ARG A 36 -21.54 -2.06 -44.83
C ARG A 36 -20.65 -0.86 -44.48
N GLU A 37 -20.84 0.29 -45.12
CA GLU A 37 -20.05 1.50 -44.82
C GLU A 37 -20.32 2.04 -43.41
N GLU A 38 -21.56 1.98 -42.94
CA GLU A 38 -21.93 2.36 -41.58
C GLU A 38 -21.29 1.44 -40.54
N ASN A 39 -21.37 0.12 -40.77
CA ASN A 39 -20.73 -0.88 -39.92
C ASN A 39 -19.20 -0.70 -39.88
N GLU A 40 -18.56 -0.37 -41.01
CA GLU A 40 -17.13 -0.09 -41.05
C GLU A 40 -16.77 1.15 -40.23
N LYS A 41 -17.58 2.22 -40.31
CA LYS A 41 -17.40 3.43 -39.49
C LYS A 41 -17.57 3.11 -38.00
N GLU A 42 -18.60 2.37 -37.63
CA GLU A 42 -18.83 1.96 -36.24
C GLU A 42 -17.65 1.13 -35.71
N LEU A 43 -17.21 0.12 -36.47
CA LEU A 43 -16.05 -0.71 -36.11
C LEU A 43 -14.79 0.14 -35.87
N LEU A 44 -14.53 1.13 -36.74
CA LEU A 44 -13.40 2.06 -36.56
C LEU A 44 -13.55 2.91 -35.30
N THR A 45 -14.76 3.32 -34.91
CA THR A 45 -14.98 4.05 -33.64
C THR A 45 -14.77 3.16 -32.43
N ILE A 46 -15.21 1.90 -32.48
CA ILE A 46 -15.01 0.91 -31.41
C ILE A 46 -13.51 0.64 -31.23
N LEU A 47 -12.77 0.44 -32.33
CA LEU A 47 -11.31 0.24 -32.28
C LEU A 47 -10.59 1.44 -31.63
N LYS A 48 -10.91 2.67 -32.03
CA LYS A 48 -10.35 3.89 -31.40
C LYS A 48 -10.68 4.00 -29.92
N SER A 49 -11.88 3.59 -29.51
CA SER A 49 -12.28 3.55 -28.10
C SER A 49 -11.48 2.49 -27.33
N ASN A 50 -11.31 1.31 -27.91
CA ASN A 50 -10.51 0.22 -27.35
C ASN A 50 -9.06 0.64 -27.13
N ASP A 51 -8.45 1.34 -28.09
CA ASP A 51 -7.08 1.86 -27.96
C ASP A 51 -6.95 2.88 -26.82
N LYS A 52 -7.94 3.78 -26.66
CA LYS A 52 -7.97 4.73 -25.53
C LYS A 52 -8.10 4.02 -24.19
N LEU A 53 -8.92 2.98 -24.11
CA LEU A 53 -9.08 2.17 -22.91
C LEU A 53 -7.78 1.42 -22.57
N LYS A 54 -7.12 0.82 -23.56
CA LYS A 54 -5.80 0.19 -23.38
C LYS A 54 -4.76 1.18 -22.86
N ALA A 55 -4.66 2.36 -23.46
CA ALA A 55 -3.74 3.40 -23.00
C ALA A 55 -4.04 3.86 -21.55
N SER A 56 -5.33 3.99 -21.22
CA SER A 56 -5.76 4.34 -19.86
C SER A 56 -5.42 3.25 -18.85
N LEU A 57 -5.58 1.98 -19.24
CA LEU A 57 -5.25 0.82 -18.40
C LEU A 57 -3.74 0.74 -18.15
N THR A 58 -2.90 0.91 -19.17
CA THR A 58 -1.44 0.94 -19.00
C THR A 58 -1.01 2.05 -18.06
N ARG A 59 -1.58 3.26 -18.20
CA ARG A 59 -1.29 4.38 -17.29
C ARG A 59 -1.71 4.08 -15.85
N LEU A 60 -2.89 3.47 -15.66
CA LEU A 60 -3.36 3.07 -14.33
C LEU A 60 -2.43 2.04 -13.69
N HIS A 61 -1.92 1.08 -14.47
CA HIS A 61 -0.97 0.08 -14.00
C HIS A 61 0.37 0.70 -13.56
N ILE A 62 0.90 1.66 -14.33
CA ILE A 62 2.11 2.41 -13.95
C ILE A 62 1.89 3.11 -12.60
N ASN A 63 0.79 3.87 -12.48
CA ASN A 63 0.47 4.57 -11.22
C ASN A 63 0.33 3.60 -10.03
N TYR A 64 -0.26 2.43 -10.25
CA TYR A 64 -0.38 1.40 -9.20
C TYR A 64 0.99 0.86 -8.79
N SER A 65 1.90 0.65 -9.75
CA SER A 65 3.28 0.24 -9.47
C SER A 65 4.00 1.28 -8.60
N ASP A 66 3.94 2.55 -8.98
CA ASP A 66 4.56 3.66 -8.25
C ASP A 66 4.03 3.75 -6.81
N LEU A 67 2.71 3.61 -6.62
CA LEU A 67 2.09 3.60 -5.29
C LEU A 67 2.50 2.39 -4.46
N SER A 68 2.70 1.22 -5.09
CA SER A 68 3.20 0.04 -4.39
C SER A 68 4.63 0.24 -3.89
N GLU A 69 5.50 0.86 -4.69
CA GLU A 69 6.87 1.19 -4.31
C GLU A 69 6.91 2.17 -3.14
N GLU A 70 6.11 3.24 -3.18
CA GLU A 70 6.06 4.22 -2.08
C GLU A 70 5.49 3.61 -0.79
N ARG A 71 4.50 2.70 -0.89
CA ARG A 71 4.02 1.93 0.27
C ARG A 71 5.15 1.13 0.91
N ASP A 72 5.96 0.45 0.10
CA ASP A 72 7.06 -0.39 0.60
C ASP A 72 8.17 0.47 1.24
N ARG A 73 8.42 1.66 0.68
CA ARG A 73 9.30 2.67 1.27
C ARG A 73 8.77 3.17 2.62
N LEU A 74 7.50 3.54 2.72
CA LEU A 74 6.89 3.96 3.98
C LEU A 74 6.93 2.86 5.03
N LYS A 75 6.69 1.61 4.64
CA LYS A 75 6.81 0.45 5.52
C LYS A 75 8.23 0.31 6.08
N SER A 76 9.26 0.51 5.25
CA SER A 76 10.65 0.52 5.70
C SER A 76 10.93 1.63 6.72
N ILE A 77 10.39 2.85 6.50
CA ILE A 77 10.52 3.97 7.44
C ILE A 77 9.85 3.64 8.79
N VAL A 78 8.65 3.06 8.77
CA VAL A 78 7.94 2.65 10.01
C VAL A 78 8.77 1.64 10.80
N VAL A 79 9.34 0.63 10.14
CA VAL A 79 10.23 -0.35 10.80
C VAL A 79 11.43 0.34 11.45
N SER A 80 12.03 1.34 10.78
CA SER A 80 13.15 2.09 11.37
C SER A 80 12.75 2.93 12.60
N PHE A 81 11.50 3.41 12.66
CA PHE A 81 10.99 4.07 13.85
C PHE A 81 10.78 3.11 15.01
N ASP A 82 10.30 1.89 14.73
CA ASP A 82 10.18 0.85 15.76
C ASP A 82 11.55 0.48 16.34
N GLU A 83 12.58 0.36 15.50
CA GLU A 83 13.97 0.15 15.94
C GLU A 83 14.47 1.29 16.83
N CYS A 84 14.26 2.54 16.39
CA CYS A 84 14.63 3.74 17.17
C CYS A 84 13.90 3.80 18.53
N ALA A 85 12.62 3.41 18.56
CA ALA A 85 11.84 3.35 19.79
C ALA A 85 12.41 2.31 20.78
N VAL A 86 12.83 1.15 20.29
CA VAL A 86 13.50 0.12 21.10
C VAL A 86 14.83 0.63 21.64
N GLU A 87 15.66 1.28 20.82
CA GLU A 87 16.93 1.87 21.28
C GLU A 87 16.70 2.96 22.35
N TYR A 88 15.68 3.80 22.16
CA TYR A 88 15.31 4.83 23.13
C TYR A 88 14.86 4.21 24.46
N GLU A 89 14.04 3.16 24.44
CA GLU A 89 13.61 2.45 25.64
C GLU A 89 14.81 1.81 26.37
N GLN A 90 15.77 1.23 25.64
CA GLN A 90 17.00 0.70 26.21
C GLN A 90 17.86 1.80 26.85
N ALA A 91 18.00 2.95 26.19
CA ALA A 91 18.72 4.10 26.74
C ALA A 91 18.08 4.61 28.04
N LEU A 92 16.75 4.72 28.09
CA LEU A 92 16.02 5.08 29.30
C LEU A 92 16.27 4.08 30.44
N LYS A 93 16.18 2.78 30.17
CA LYS A 93 16.49 1.73 31.16
C LYS A 93 17.92 1.87 31.71
N ARG A 94 18.89 2.19 30.86
CA ARG A 94 20.28 2.41 31.30
C ARG A 94 20.41 3.66 32.17
N ILE A 95 19.75 4.76 31.81
CA ILE A 95 19.72 6.00 32.63
C ILE A 95 19.16 5.70 34.02
N THR A 96 18.01 5.03 34.11
CA THR A 96 17.42 4.68 35.41
C THR A 96 18.34 3.79 36.25
N THR A 97 19.06 2.86 35.61
CA THR A 97 20.05 2.02 36.30
C THR A 97 21.20 2.87 36.87
N LEU A 98 21.75 3.78 36.06
CA LEU A 98 22.82 4.69 36.49
C LEU A 98 22.36 5.65 37.61
N GLU A 99 21.10 6.09 37.60
CA GLU A 99 20.54 6.90 38.68
C GLU A 99 20.44 6.11 40.01
N CYS A 100 20.09 4.83 39.96
CA CYS A 100 20.15 3.96 41.13
C CYS A 100 21.58 3.79 41.65
N GLU A 101 22.52 3.43 40.76
CA GLU A 101 23.94 3.30 41.12
C GLU A 101 24.51 4.59 41.75
N LEU A 102 24.12 5.75 41.21
CA LEU A 102 24.52 7.06 41.74
C LEU A 102 23.95 7.32 43.14
N ARG A 103 22.67 7.00 43.37
CA ARG A 103 22.05 7.14 44.71
C ARG A 103 22.72 6.23 45.74
N ASP A 104 23.02 5.00 45.36
CA ASP A 104 23.69 4.04 46.23
C ASP A 104 25.11 4.52 46.58
N ALA A 105 25.86 5.03 45.59
CA ALA A 105 27.17 5.63 45.81
C ALA A 105 27.11 6.86 46.73
N GLN A 106 26.10 7.74 46.55
CA GLN A 106 25.88 8.89 47.43
C GLN A 106 25.58 8.46 48.86
N LYS A 107 24.72 7.46 49.05
CA LYS A 107 24.41 6.90 50.36
C LYS A 107 25.66 6.37 51.05
N TYR A 108 26.48 5.61 50.32
CA TYR A 108 27.74 5.06 50.83
C TYR A 108 28.73 6.17 51.24
N ILE A 109 28.86 7.24 50.44
CA ILE A 109 29.69 8.39 50.80
C ILE A 109 29.18 9.05 52.09
N SER A 110 27.87 9.27 52.23
CA SER A 110 27.29 9.86 53.44
C SER A 110 27.55 9.01 54.68
N GLU A 111 27.43 7.68 54.58
CA GLU A 111 27.75 6.75 55.68
C GLU A 111 29.24 6.84 56.08
N LEU A 112 30.16 6.92 55.12
CA LEU A 112 31.59 7.11 55.38
C LEU A 112 31.90 8.47 56.02
N GLU A 113 31.26 9.54 55.56
CA GLU A 113 31.42 10.89 56.12
C GLU A 113 30.93 10.95 57.58
N GLU A 114 29.77 10.34 57.86
CA GLU A 114 29.22 10.22 59.21
C GLU A 114 30.16 9.41 60.14
N SER A 115 30.65 8.26 59.68
CA SER A 115 31.63 7.46 60.44
C SER A 115 32.92 8.23 60.72
N ALA A 116 33.43 8.98 59.74
CA ALA A 116 34.62 9.82 59.91
C ALA A 116 34.38 10.96 60.92
N HIS A 117 33.19 11.58 60.90
CA HIS A 117 32.81 12.61 61.87
C HIS A 117 32.71 12.04 63.28
N GLN A 118 32.09 10.86 63.43
CA GLN A 118 31.98 10.18 64.71
C GLN A 118 33.35 9.78 65.27
N ALA A 119 34.24 9.22 64.45
CA ALA A 119 35.61 8.88 64.84
C ALA A 119 36.41 10.13 65.27
N THR A 120 36.26 11.25 64.55
CA THR A 120 36.90 12.52 64.91
C THR A 120 36.36 13.05 66.24
N ALA A 121 35.04 13.00 66.45
CA ALA A 121 34.40 13.41 67.69
C ALA A 121 34.88 12.59 68.90
N LEU A 122 34.92 11.26 68.77
CA LEU A 122 35.45 10.34 69.78
C LEU A 122 36.92 10.63 70.08
N HIS A 123 37.74 10.87 69.06
CA HIS A 123 39.15 11.22 69.24
C HIS A 123 39.32 12.56 69.98
N THR A 124 38.56 13.60 69.62
CA THR A 124 38.59 14.87 70.34
C THR A 124 38.12 14.75 71.79
N HIS A 125 37.14 13.89 72.06
CA HIS A 125 36.67 13.62 73.41
C HIS A 125 37.75 12.91 74.24
N SER A 126 38.40 11.90 73.68
CA SER A 126 39.49 11.16 74.32
C SER A 126 40.69 12.07 74.63
N LEU A 127 41.08 12.96 73.71
CA LEU A 127 42.12 13.98 73.96
C LEU A 127 41.73 14.95 75.08
N PHE A 128 40.44 15.32 75.16
CA PHE A 128 39.95 16.19 76.22
C PHE A 128 39.99 15.50 77.59
N GLU A 129 39.56 14.25 77.69
CA GLU A 129 39.67 13.44 78.91
C GLU A 129 41.13 13.31 79.36
N GLU A 130 42.05 12.99 78.44
CA GLU A 130 43.49 12.89 78.73
C GLU A 130 44.07 14.22 79.24
N LEU A 131 43.64 15.35 78.69
CA LEU A 131 44.06 16.68 79.17
C LEU A 131 43.49 17.02 80.55
N VAL A 132 42.26 16.58 80.85
CA VAL A 132 41.63 16.78 82.16
C VAL A 132 42.29 15.92 83.23
N GLU A 133 42.61 14.66 82.92
CA GLU A 133 43.28 13.73 83.85
C GLU A 133 44.73 14.12 84.13
N ASN A 134 45.45 14.65 83.13
CA ASN A 134 46.84 15.09 83.28
C ASN A 134 46.99 16.55 83.75
N ALA A 135 45.89 17.25 84.04
CA ALA A 135 45.96 18.59 84.59
C ALA A 135 46.52 18.53 86.01
N PRO A 136 47.68 19.18 86.31
CA PRO A 136 48.23 19.19 87.66
C PRO A 136 47.23 19.86 88.62
N GLU A 137 47.06 19.31 89.82
CA GLU A 137 46.28 19.89 90.93
C GLU A 137 46.76 21.33 91.21
N LEU A 138 46.16 22.29 90.51
CA LEU A 138 46.36 23.71 90.73
C LEU A 138 45.32 24.17 91.75
N VAL A 139 45.79 24.21 93.00
CA VAL A 139 45.53 25.23 94.03
C VAL A 139 44.22 26.00 93.86
N ASP A 140 43.31 25.80 94.82
CA ASP A 140 42.15 26.65 95.12
C ASP A 140 42.49 28.14 94.98
N VAL A 141 42.13 28.72 93.83
CA VAL A 141 41.98 30.16 93.70
C VAL A 141 40.49 30.43 93.64
N THR A 142 39.93 30.75 94.81
CA THR A 142 38.65 31.44 94.98
C THR A 142 38.60 32.66 94.07
N ILE A 143 37.89 32.57 92.94
CA ILE A 143 37.47 33.70 92.13
C ILE A 143 35.97 33.89 92.34
N GLU A 144 35.64 34.73 93.33
CA GLU A 144 34.37 35.42 93.38
C GLU A 144 34.30 36.38 92.19
N ASN A 145 33.56 36.02 91.14
CA ASN A 145 32.57 36.87 90.46
C ASN A 145 32.21 36.29 89.08
N PRO A 146 30.92 36.03 88.80
CA PRO A 146 30.47 35.54 87.51
C PRO A 146 30.38 36.70 86.52
N VAL A 147 31.27 36.72 85.52
CA VAL A 147 31.15 37.66 84.39
C VAL A 147 30.19 37.07 83.36
N THR A 148 28.93 37.49 83.44
CA THR A 148 27.91 37.24 82.43
C THR A 148 28.20 38.11 81.21
N ILE A 149 28.56 37.48 80.07
CA ILE A 149 28.80 38.20 78.81
C ILE A 149 27.47 38.27 78.05
N ASP A 150 26.77 39.39 78.22
CA ASP A 150 25.60 39.77 77.42
C ASP A 150 26.06 40.33 76.05
N LEU A 151 25.49 39.77 74.97
CA LEU A 151 25.79 40.12 73.57
C LEU A 151 24.66 40.91 72.90
N THR A 152 23.85 41.63 73.67
CA THR A 152 22.86 42.57 73.14
C THR A 152 23.18 44.00 73.53
N ASN A 153 23.66 44.81 72.58
CA ASN A 153 23.11 46.15 72.32
C ASN A 153 23.90 46.92 71.26
N ASP A 154 23.12 47.34 70.25
CA ASP A 154 23.41 48.39 69.30
C ASP A 154 23.29 49.78 69.96
N THR A 155 23.91 50.76 69.28
CA THR A 155 23.59 52.21 69.23
C THR A 155 24.53 53.20 69.95
N LEU A 156 25.08 54.09 69.10
CA LEU A 156 25.86 55.34 69.19
C LEU A 156 25.35 56.38 70.24
N PRO A 157 26.03 57.54 70.56
CA PRO A 157 26.93 58.37 69.72
C PRO A 157 28.09 59.17 70.39
N ALA A 158 28.91 59.83 69.53
CA ALA A 158 29.74 61.04 69.75
C ALA A 158 30.83 61.00 70.86
N GLN A 159 31.99 61.68 70.83
CA GLN A 159 32.59 62.78 70.06
C GLN A 159 34.11 62.78 70.40
N ARG A 160 34.98 63.12 69.42
CA ARG A 160 36.32 63.79 69.50
C ARG A 160 37.30 63.40 70.65
N LEU A 161 38.58 63.07 70.45
CA LEU A 161 39.61 63.67 69.60
C LEU A 161 40.82 62.72 69.50
N ASP A 162 41.51 62.83 68.36
CA ASP A 162 42.86 62.43 67.98
C ASP A 162 43.74 61.67 68.98
N ASN A 163 43.90 60.38 68.71
CA ASN A 163 45.19 59.73 68.52
C ASN A 163 44.94 58.42 67.77
N CYS A 164 45.78 58.08 66.81
CA CYS A 164 45.64 56.91 65.92
C CYS A 164 45.67 55.59 66.70
N SER A 165 44.55 55.23 67.31
CA SER A 165 44.41 54.05 68.13
C SER A 165 44.21 52.81 67.27
N ASN A 166 44.75 51.70 67.76
CA ASN A 166 44.60 50.34 67.22
C ASN A 166 43.16 49.96 66.80
N ASN A 167 42.15 50.69 67.24
CA ASN A 167 40.76 50.54 66.83
C ASN A 167 40.50 50.92 65.36
N LYS A 168 41.20 51.92 64.80
CA LYS A 168 41.12 52.24 63.35
C LYS A 168 41.68 51.09 62.51
N LEU A 169 42.80 50.50 62.94
CA LEU A 169 43.41 49.34 62.29
C LEU A 169 42.49 48.11 62.38
N LYS A 170 41.89 47.84 63.55
CA LYS A 170 40.88 46.78 63.69
C LYS A 170 39.65 46.99 62.81
N LYS A 171 39.15 48.24 62.68
CA LYS A 171 38.07 48.58 61.72
C LYS A 171 38.51 48.31 60.29
N TYR A 172 39.71 48.72 59.90
CA TYR A 172 40.25 48.49 58.56
C TYR A 172 40.40 47.00 58.24
N ILE A 173 40.86 46.19 59.21
CA ILE A 173 40.97 44.73 59.07
C ILE A 173 39.57 44.11 58.92
N LYS A 174 38.58 44.50 59.73
CA LYS A 174 37.19 44.03 59.60
C LYS A 174 36.61 44.38 58.23
N VAL A 175 36.77 45.62 57.79
CA VAL A 175 36.31 46.10 56.48
C VAL A 175 37.02 45.34 55.35
N ASN A 176 38.33 45.15 55.40
CA ASN A 176 39.05 44.35 54.40
C ASN A 176 38.63 42.87 54.40
N LYS A 177 38.29 42.30 55.56
CA LYS A 177 37.78 40.92 55.67
C LYS A 177 36.40 40.81 55.03
N LEU A 178 35.53 41.81 55.23
CA LEU A 178 34.24 41.92 54.54
C LEU A 178 34.42 42.10 53.03
N ILE A 179 35.28 43.02 52.58
CA ILE A 179 35.58 43.21 51.15
C ILE A 179 36.10 41.92 50.51
N LYS A 180 36.98 41.17 51.18
CA LYS A 180 37.45 39.86 50.71
C LYS A 180 36.32 38.84 50.63
N LYS A 181 35.44 38.76 51.64
CA LYS A 181 34.25 37.89 51.61
C LYS A 181 33.31 38.27 50.46
N THR A 182 33.00 39.56 50.30
CA THR A 182 32.14 40.06 49.21
C THR A 182 32.74 39.80 47.84
N LYS A 183 34.05 40.02 47.65
CA LYS A 183 34.75 39.67 46.40
C LYS A 183 34.72 38.17 46.11
N LYS A 184 34.83 37.31 47.14
CA LYS A 184 34.74 35.84 46.99
C LYS A 184 33.32 35.38 46.63
N ILE A 185 32.29 36.06 47.13
CA ILE A 185 30.89 35.83 46.73
C ILE A 185 30.66 36.34 45.30
N LEU A 186 31.15 37.54 44.97
CA LEU A 186 31.03 38.11 43.62
C LEU A 186 31.75 37.24 42.57
N SER A 187 32.91 36.66 42.90
CA SER A 187 33.63 35.76 42.00
C SER A 187 32.88 34.44 41.79
N LYS A 188 32.16 33.93 42.81
CA LYS A 188 31.24 32.79 42.64
C LYS A 188 30.04 33.16 41.77
N ASN A 189 29.52 34.38 41.90
CA ASN A 189 28.43 34.89 41.07
C ASN A 189 28.80 35.13 39.60
N LYS A 190 30.09 35.14 39.21
CA LYS A 190 30.47 35.12 37.78
C LYS A 190 30.01 33.84 37.06
N CYS A 191 29.76 32.74 37.76
CA CYS A 191 29.14 31.55 37.16
C CYS A 191 27.65 31.77 36.82
N ILE A 192 26.96 32.65 37.53
CA ILE A 192 25.53 32.91 37.31
C ILE A 192 25.32 33.58 35.93
N SER A 193 26.22 34.46 35.48
CA SER A 193 26.09 35.07 34.14
C SER A 193 26.26 34.06 32.99
N LYS A 194 27.05 32.99 33.19
CA LYS A 194 27.13 31.87 32.24
C LYS A 194 25.83 31.07 32.20
N ILE A 195 25.19 30.86 33.36
CA ILE A 195 23.89 30.19 33.45
C ILE A 195 22.82 30.98 32.69
N TYR A 196 22.77 32.31 32.83
CA TYR A 196 21.79 33.13 32.08
C TYR A 196 22.00 33.08 30.57
N LYS A 197 23.25 33.08 30.09
CA LYS A 197 23.55 32.93 28.65
C LYS A 197 23.16 31.54 28.14
N ASN A 198 23.45 30.49 28.91
CA ASN A 198 23.07 29.12 28.56
C ASN A 198 21.54 28.96 28.54
N ASN A 199 20.84 29.51 29.53
CA ASN A 199 19.37 29.48 29.57
C ASN A 199 18.74 30.21 28.39
N SER A 200 19.29 31.37 27.99
CA SER A 200 18.83 32.09 26.81
C SER A 200 19.04 31.27 25.52
N SER A 201 20.20 30.62 25.39
CA SER A 201 20.47 29.72 24.25
C SER A 201 19.62 28.44 24.25
N LEU A 202 19.29 27.89 25.43
CA LEU A 202 18.41 26.74 25.53
C LEU A 202 16.97 27.12 25.19
N LEU A 203 16.52 28.30 25.64
CA LEU A 203 15.19 28.81 25.31
C LEU A 203 15.04 29.05 23.81
N SER A 204 16.06 29.58 23.12
CA SER A 204 16.01 29.75 21.67
C SER A 204 15.94 28.41 20.94
N LYS A 205 16.74 27.41 21.35
CA LYS A 205 16.69 26.05 20.80
C LYS A 205 15.34 25.39 21.04
N PHE A 206 14.79 25.53 22.25
CA PHE A 206 13.46 25.02 22.59
C PHE A 206 12.38 25.60 21.69
N ASN A 207 12.42 26.91 21.44
CA ASN A 207 11.46 27.57 20.56
C ASN A 207 11.59 27.10 19.10
N VAL A 208 12.81 26.83 18.61
CA VAL A 208 13.04 26.26 17.28
C VAL A 208 12.44 24.86 17.19
N CYS A 209 12.75 23.98 18.15
CA CYS A 209 12.18 22.63 18.17
C CYS A 209 10.65 22.65 18.28
N LYS A 210 10.09 23.58 19.05
CA LYS A 210 8.63 23.76 19.13
C LYS A 210 8.02 24.13 17.78
N LEU A 211 8.63 25.06 17.05
CA LEU A 211 8.16 25.48 15.73
C LEU A 211 8.30 24.35 14.69
N GLU A 212 9.39 23.59 14.75
CA GLU A 212 9.59 22.41 13.89
C GLU A 212 8.53 21.35 14.15
N LEU A 213 8.20 21.10 15.41
CA LEU A 213 7.14 20.16 15.81
C LEU A 213 5.77 20.61 15.30
N GLU A 214 5.43 21.89 15.43
CA GLU A 214 4.17 22.46 14.90
C GLU A 214 4.10 22.31 13.36
N ASN A 215 5.19 22.57 12.64
CA ASN A 215 5.25 22.39 11.18
C ASN A 215 5.12 20.92 10.76
N ILE A 216 5.70 19.99 11.52
CA ILE A 216 5.56 18.55 11.26
C ILE A 216 4.11 18.12 11.51
N SER A 217 3.51 18.55 12.62
CA SER A 217 2.11 18.28 12.94
C SER A 217 1.17 18.79 11.85
N GLN A 218 1.40 20.00 11.32
CA GLN A 218 0.58 20.57 10.26
C GLN A 218 0.70 19.81 8.93
N ARG A 219 1.89 19.28 8.61
CA ARG A 219 2.08 18.42 7.43
C ARG A 219 1.34 17.10 7.57
N TYR A 220 1.45 16.43 8.71
CA TYR A 220 0.72 15.19 8.95
C TYR A 220 -0.80 15.37 8.88
N GLU A 221 -1.31 16.47 9.41
CA GLU A 221 -2.74 16.82 9.30
C GLU A 221 -3.16 16.99 7.82
N SER A 222 -2.37 17.71 7.03
CA SER A 222 -2.62 17.88 5.59
C SER A 222 -2.58 16.55 4.82
N ASP A 223 -1.61 15.70 5.12
CA ASP A 223 -1.48 14.38 4.48
C ASP A 223 -2.66 13.47 4.86
N THR A 224 -3.11 13.54 6.12
CA THR A 224 -4.28 12.80 6.60
C THR A 224 -5.55 13.23 5.84
N GLN A 225 -5.77 14.53 5.67
CA GLN A 225 -6.91 15.05 4.91
C GLN A 225 -6.88 14.63 3.43
N LEU A 226 -5.68 14.59 2.82
CA LEU A 226 -5.51 14.13 1.44
C LEU A 226 -5.82 12.64 1.30
N LEU A 227 -5.36 11.82 2.25
CA LEU A 227 -5.63 10.39 2.31
C LEU A 227 -7.14 10.11 2.47
N GLU A 228 -7.82 10.84 3.35
CA GLU A 228 -9.28 10.74 3.52
C GLU A 228 -10.03 11.08 2.23
N LEU A 229 -9.60 12.13 1.51
CA LEU A 229 -10.18 12.49 0.22
C LEU A 229 -10.02 11.37 -0.83
N HIS A 230 -8.82 10.77 -0.91
CA HIS A 230 -8.58 9.64 -1.83
C HIS A 230 -9.42 8.41 -1.46
N ILE A 231 -9.54 8.09 -0.17
CA ILE A 231 -10.41 6.99 0.30
C ILE A 231 -11.85 7.24 -0.13
N ALA A 232 -12.37 8.46 0.04
CA ALA A 232 -13.72 8.82 -0.36
C ALA A 232 -13.95 8.70 -1.89
N GLN A 233 -12.96 9.09 -2.70
CA GLN A 233 -13.00 8.94 -4.15
C GLN A 233 -13.01 7.46 -4.57
N LEU A 234 -12.15 6.64 -3.98
CA LEU A 234 -12.09 5.19 -4.26
C LEU A 234 -13.40 4.50 -3.86
N GLN A 235 -13.98 4.85 -2.71
CA GLN A 235 -15.28 4.33 -2.28
C GLN A 235 -16.41 4.71 -3.25
N THR A 236 -16.36 5.91 -3.82
CA THR A 236 -17.34 6.36 -4.82
C THR A 236 -17.18 5.61 -6.14
N SER A 237 -15.94 5.40 -6.57
CA SER A 237 -15.62 4.60 -7.77
C SER A 237 -16.07 3.14 -7.60
N LEU A 238 -15.78 2.52 -6.45
CA LEU A 238 -16.19 1.16 -6.12
C LEU A 238 -17.71 1.01 -6.14
N ARG A 239 -18.45 1.96 -5.53
CA ARG A 239 -19.92 1.99 -5.58
C ARG A 239 -20.45 2.07 -7.02
N SER A 240 -19.84 2.89 -7.86
CA SER A 240 -20.21 3.01 -9.28
C SER A 240 -19.98 1.71 -10.06
N ILE A 241 -18.84 1.05 -9.86
CA ILE A 241 -18.54 -0.24 -10.49
C ILE A 241 -19.51 -1.33 -10.00
N THR A 242 -19.79 -1.36 -8.70
CA THR A 242 -20.74 -2.31 -8.09
C THR A 242 -22.13 -2.15 -8.70
N ALA A 243 -22.64 -0.91 -8.81
CA ALA A 243 -23.93 -0.64 -9.43
C ALA A 243 -23.98 -1.07 -10.91
N LYS A 244 -22.89 -0.89 -11.67
CA LYS A 244 -22.80 -1.39 -13.05
C LYS A 244 -22.82 -2.91 -13.12
N TYR A 245 -22.10 -3.58 -12.20
CA TYR A 245 -22.08 -5.03 -12.12
C TYR A 245 -23.47 -5.60 -11.81
N GLU A 246 -24.16 -5.05 -10.80
CA GLU A 246 -25.54 -5.44 -10.46
C GLU A 246 -26.52 -5.20 -11.64
N SER A 247 -26.33 -4.12 -12.40
CA SER A 247 -27.13 -3.86 -13.60
C SER A 247 -26.88 -4.89 -14.70
N SER A 248 -25.62 -5.27 -14.94
CA SER A 248 -25.27 -6.29 -15.92
C SER A 248 -25.76 -7.67 -15.49
N GLU A 249 -25.69 -7.99 -14.20
CA GLU A 249 -26.22 -9.24 -13.64
C GLU A 249 -27.73 -9.35 -13.85
N LYS A 250 -28.49 -8.27 -13.62
CA LYS A 250 -29.93 -8.23 -13.93
C LYS A 250 -30.22 -8.49 -15.41
N MET A 251 -29.47 -7.83 -16.30
CA MET A 251 -29.63 -8.03 -17.74
C MET A 251 -29.32 -9.47 -18.18
N LEU A 252 -28.28 -10.09 -17.60
CA LEU A 252 -27.97 -11.50 -17.86
C LEU A 252 -29.09 -12.44 -17.40
N ASN A 253 -29.67 -12.18 -16.23
CA ASN A 253 -30.81 -12.95 -15.73
C ASN A 253 -32.05 -12.78 -16.63
N GLU A 254 -32.30 -11.59 -17.17
CA GLU A 254 -33.37 -11.34 -18.15
C GLU A 254 -33.14 -12.14 -19.44
N TYR A 255 -31.93 -12.08 -20.02
CA TYR A 255 -31.60 -12.87 -21.21
C TYR A 255 -31.67 -14.38 -20.96
N GLN A 256 -31.31 -14.84 -19.77
CA GLN A 256 -31.44 -16.24 -19.41
C GLN A 256 -32.91 -16.69 -19.41
N LEU A 257 -33.81 -15.86 -18.87
CA LEU A 257 -35.26 -16.13 -18.90
C LEU A 257 -35.81 -16.14 -20.33
N GLU A 258 -35.43 -15.18 -21.17
CA GLU A 258 -35.83 -15.14 -22.58
C GLU A 258 -35.34 -16.38 -23.35
N MET A 259 -34.10 -16.82 -23.09
CA MET A 259 -33.54 -18.04 -23.68
C MET A 259 -34.31 -19.29 -23.24
N ASP A 260 -34.69 -19.38 -21.95
CA ASP A 260 -35.51 -20.48 -21.43
C ASP A 260 -36.91 -20.51 -22.09
N GLU A 261 -37.51 -19.36 -22.37
CA GLU A 261 -38.77 -19.27 -23.12
C GLU A 261 -38.60 -19.73 -24.57
N LEU A 262 -37.52 -19.34 -25.23
CA LEU A 262 -37.20 -19.76 -26.59
C LEU A 262 -36.99 -21.29 -26.67
N LEU A 263 -36.31 -21.88 -25.69
CA LEU A 263 -36.12 -23.32 -25.58
C LEU A 263 -37.45 -24.05 -25.38
N LYS A 264 -38.36 -23.53 -24.54
CA LYS A 264 -39.72 -24.08 -24.37
C LYS A 264 -40.50 -24.03 -25.68
N LEU A 265 -40.44 -22.91 -26.43
CA LEU A 265 -41.13 -22.77 -27.70
C LEU A 265 -40.56 -23.71 -28.77
N SER A 266 -39.23 -23.88 -28.82
CA SER A 266 -38.56 -24.83 -29.70
C SER A 266 -38.99 -26.26 -29.42
N LYS A 267 -39.02 -26.65 -28.13
CA LYS A 267 -39.51 -27.97 -27.70
C LYS A 267 -40.96 -28.21 -28.11
N TYR A 268 -41.85 -27.25 -27.86
CA TYR A 268 -43.26 -27.33 -28.28
C TYR A 268 -43.41 -27.50 -29.80
N ASN A 269 -42.64 -26.74 -30.58
CA ASN A 269 -42.69 -26.84 -32.04
C ASN A 269 -42.15 -28.19 -32.55
N SER A 270 -41.11 -28.74 -31.91
CA SER A 270 -40.60 -30.08 -32.19
C SER A 270 -41.67 -31.14 -31.94
N GLU A 271 -42.29 -31.13 -30.76
CA GLU A 271 -43.36 -32.08 -30.39
C GLU A 271 -44.57 -31.98 -31.34
N ARG A 272 -44.92 -30.76 -31.76
CA ARG A 272 -45.98 -30.52 -32.76
C ARG A 272 -45.60 -31.09 -34.13
N PHE A 273 -44.36 -30.90 -34.56
CA PHE A 273 -43.87 -31.44 -35.83
C PHE A 273 -43.89 -32.97 -35.81
N ASP A 274 -43.36 -33.59 -34.75
CA ASP A 274 -43.37 -35.04 -34.58
C ASP A 274 -44.79 -35.62 -34.60
N SER A 275 -45.75 -34.92 -34.00
CA SER A 275 -47.17 -35.30 -34.03
C SER A 275 -47.76 -35.24 -35.44
N LEU A 276 -47.40 -34.24 -36.24
CA LEU A 276 -47.84 -34.14 -37.64
C LEU A 276 -47.19 -35.22 -38.52
N THR A 277 -45.90 -35.49 -38.34
CA THR A 277 -45.18 -36.52 -39.09
C THR A 277 -45.73 -37.91 -38.79
N ASN A 278 -46.02 -38.21 -37.53
CA ASN A 278 -46.63 -39.50 -37.14
C ASN A 278 -48.05 -39.69 -37.69
N ASN A 279 -48.84 -38.61 -37.78
CA ASN A 279 -50.19 -38.66 -38.38
C ASN A 279 -50.17 -38.70 -39.92
N CYS A 280 -49.07 -38.27 -40.56
CA CYS A 280 -48.87 -38.35 -42.01
C CYS A 280 -48.27 -39.68 -42.49
N ILE A 281 -48.15 -40.69 -41.62
CA ILE A 281 -47.96 -42.09 -42.06
C ILE A 281 -49.31 -42.56 -42.64
N CYS A 282 -49.61 -42.02 -43.81
CA CYS A 282 -50.71 -42.40 -44.67
C CYS A 282 -50.56 -43.87 -45.05
N GLU A 283 -51.67 -44.59 -45.09
CA GLU A 283 -51.82 -45.98 -45.57
C GLU A 283 -51.50 -46.15 -47.08
N CYS A 284 -50.57 -45.37 -47.64
CA CYS A 284 -50.04 -45.57 -48.99
C CYS A 284 -49.00 -46.73 -49.05
N LYS A 285 -49.07 -47.71 -48.14
CA LYS A 285 -48.33 -48.98 -48.24
C LYS A 285 -49.08 -50.02 -49.08
N GLN A 286 -49.70 -49.60 -50.18
CA GLN A 286 -50.00 -50.50 -51.30
C GLN A 286 -50.05 -49.68 -52.58
N LEU A 287 -48.91 -49.38 -53.21
CA LEU A 287 -48.79 -49.47 -54.66
C LEU A 287 -47.32 -49.34 -55.10
N SER A 288 -46.87 -50.40 -55.79
CA SER A 288 -45.86 -50.42 -56.85
C SER A 288 -44.42 -49.97 -56.56
N SER A 289 -43.53 -50.95 -56.71
CA SER A 289 -42.11 -50.82 -57.08
C SER A 289 -41.84 -49.73 -58.13
N PRO A 290 -40.81 -48.88 -57.95
CA PRO A 290 -40.38 -47.96 -58.99
C PRO A 290 -39.45 -48.65 -60.01
N PRO A 291 -39.52 -48.28 -61.32
CA PRO A 291 -38.58 -48.74 -62.33
C PRO A 291 -37.23 -47.99 -62.23
N PRO A 292 -36.14 -48.54 -62.78
CA PRO A 292 -34.82 -47.91 -62.75
C PRO A 292 -34.79 -46.70 -63.68
N VAL A 293 -34.78 -45.50 -63.11
CA VAL A 293 -34.57 -44.26 -63.85
C VAL A 293 -33.12 -43.83 -63.66
N ASN A 294 -32.36 -43.95 -64.75
CA ASN A 294 -31.06 -43.30 -64.91
C ASN A 294 -31.28 -41.78 -65.00
N THR A 295 -30.88 -41.06 -63.96
CA THR A 295 -30.74 -39.59 -63.99
C THR A 295 -29.26 -39.20 -63.89
N PRO A 296 -28.82 -38.15 -64.61
CA PRO A 296 -27.44 -37.69 -64.62
C PRO A 296 -27.07 -36.96 -63.32
N PRO A 297 -25.77 -36.81 -63.00
CA PRO A 297 -25.32 -36.25 -61.74
C PRO A 297 -25.63 -34.75 -61.70
N PHE A 298 -26.59 -34.38 -60.86
CA PHE A 298 -26.71 -33.01 -60.40
C PHE A 298 -25.57 -32.77 -59.39
N GLN A 299 -24.58 -31.99 -59.78
CA GLN A 299 -23.65 -31.35 -58.85
C GLN A 299 -24.43 -30.33 -58.01
N GLY A 300 -25.01 -30.83 -56.93
CA GLY A 300 -25.44 -30.00 -55.82
C GLY A 300 -24.22 -29.35 -55.20
N ILE A 301 -24.23 -28.02 -55.14
CA ILE A 301 -23.30 -27.24 -54.33
C ILE A 301 -23.47 -27.75 -52.90
N LEU A 302 -22.45 -28.46 -52.42
CA LEU A 302 -22.27 -28.82 -51.03
C LEU A 302 -22.20 -27.50 -50.26
N CYS A 303 -23.30 -27.11 -49.59
CA CYS A 303 -23.16 -26.25 -48.44
C CYS A 303 -22.48 -27.12 -47.37
N ASP A 304 -21.20 -26.87 -47.12
CA ASP A 304 -20.48 -27.32 -45.94
C ASP A 304 -21.27 -26.85 -44.71
N ARG A 305 -22.17 -27.71 -44.22
CA ARG A 305 -22.54 -27.73 -42.82
C ARG A 305 -21.35 -28.35 -42.11
N THR A 306 -20.53 -27.50 -41.50
CA THR A 306 -19.66 -27.87 -40.40
C THR A 306 -20.55 -28.35 -39.24
N ASP A 307 -20.88 -29.64 -39.27
CA ASP A 307 -21.44 -30.35 -38.13
C ASP A 307 -20.34 -30.43 -37.05
N LEU A 308 -20.35 -29.45 -36.16
CA LEU A 308 -19.45 -29.32 -35.02
C LEU A 308 -19.87 -30.23 -33.84
N SER A 309 -20.30 -31.46 -34.13
CA SER A 309 -20.81 -32.38 -33.11
C SER A 309 -20.43 -33.83 -33.40
N THR A 310 -19.13 -34.12 -33.42
CA THR A 310 -18.57 -35.41 -32.97
C THR A 310 -17.05 -35.27 -32.88
N VAL A 311 -16.57 -34.71 -31.76
CA VAL A 311 -15.16 -34.84 -31.39
C VAL A 311 -14.99 -36.27 -30.88
N ASP A 312 -14.40 -37.07 -31.74
CA ASP A 312 -13.97 -38.44 -31.48
C ASP A 312 -13.10 -38.48 -30.22
N SER A 313 -13.49 -39.30 -29.25
CA SER A 313 -12.88 -39.35 -27.90
C SER A 313 -11.56 -40.13 -27.87
N SER A 314 -10.81 -40.13 -28.98
CA SER A 314 -9.59 -40.92 -29.16
C SER A 314 -8.28 -40.11 -29.13
N LEU A 315 -8.31 -38.84 -28.74
CA LEU A 315 -7.10 -38.03 -28.45
C LEU A 315 -6.52 -38.41 -27.09
N GLN A 316 -6.08 -39.67 -26.97
CA GLN A 316 -5.30 -40.14 -25.85
C GLN A 316 -3.88 -39.56 -25.95
N HIS A 317 -3.52 -38.71 -24.98
CA HIS A 317 -2.16 -38.25 -24.64
C HIS A 317 -1.48 -37.21 -25.56
N GLY A 318 -2.22 -36.20 -26.03
CA GLY A 318 -1.59 -35.01 -26.62
C GLY A 318 -0.81 -34.20 -25.59
N ASN A 319 0.52 -34.16 -25.70
CA ASN A 319 1.32 -33.18 -24.95
C ASN A 319 0.91 -31.78 -25.39
N THR A 320 0.47 -30.96 -24.44
CA THR A 320 0.11 -29.56 -24.72
C THR A 320 1.33 -28.68 -24.49
N TYR A 321 1.74 -27.92 -25.50
CA TYR A 321 2.85 -26.99 -25.39
C TYR A 321 2.31 -25.57 -25.24
N MET A 322 2.76 -24.88 -24.19
CA MET A 322 2.45 -23.47 -23.97
C MET A 322 3.73 -22.65 -24.01
N TYR A 323 3.62 -21.49 -24.64
CA TYR A 323 4.69 -20.48 -24.68
C TYR A 323 4.16 -19.26 -23.95
N SER A 324 4.88 -18.83 -22.93
CA SER A 324 4.46 -17.72 -22.07
C SER A 324 5.56 -16.70 -21.89
N ASP A 325 5.17 -15.49 -21.52
CA ASP A 325 6.09 -14.47 -21.02
C ASP A 325 6.48 -14.74 -19.55
N GLU A 326 7.17 -13.78 -18.94
CA GLU A 326 7.64 -13.86 -17.56
C GLU A 326 6.50 -14.02 -16.54
N ILE A 327 5.30 -13.50 -16.84
CA ILE A 327 4.11 -13.63 -15.99
C ILE A 327 3.59 -15.07 -16.04
N GLY A 328 3.62 -15.72 -17.21
CA GLY A 328 3.14 -17.08 -17.37
C GLY A 328 4.13 -18.18 -16.97
N ARG A 329 5.32 -17.87 -16.44
CA ARG A 329 6.37 -18.86 -16.08
C ARG A 329 5.83 -20.03 -15.21
N ASN A 330 4.86 -19.76 -14.34
CA ASN A 330 4.25 -20.75 -13.45
C ASN A 330 2.88 -21.27 -13.91
N MET A 331 2.37 -20.83 -15.06
CA MET A 331 1.07 -21.33 -15.56
C MET A 331 1.12 -22.79 -15.98
N GLY A 332 2.26 -23.28 -16.49
CA GLY A 332 2.40 -24.69 -16.88
C GLY A 332 2.17 -25.66 -15.73
N THR A 333 2.75 -25.40 -14.56
CA THR A 333 2.57 -26.23 -13.37
C THR A 333 1.16 -26.13 -12.79
N TYR A 334 0.54 -24.96 -12.87
CA TYR A 334 -0.87 -24.77 -12.49
C TYR A 334 -1.82 -25.53 -13.43
N LEU A 335 -1.60 -25.50 -14.74
CA LEU A 335 -2.44 -26.19 -15.70
C LEU A 335 -2.21 -27.71 -15.64
N TYR A 336 -0.99 -28.16 -15.39
CA TYR A 336 -0.70 -29.57 -15.18
C TYR A 336 -1.43 -30.17 -13.96
N SER A 337 -1.71 -29.38 -12.92
CA SER A 337 -2.49 -29.88 -11.77
C SER A 337 -4.00 -29.92 -12.02
N GLN A 338 -4.48 -29.22 -13.06
CA GLN A 338 -5.89 -29.10 -13.42
C GLN A 338 -6.29 -30.02 -14.58
N PHE A 339 -5.34 -30.36 -15.45
CA PHE A 339 -5.56 -31.20 -16.62
C PHE A 339 -4.64 -32.43 -16.53
N ASP A 340 -5.19 -33.65 -16.67
CA ASP A 340 -4.44 -34.92 -16.74
C ASP A 340 -3.57 -35.05 -18.02
N THR A 341 -3.21 -33.93 -18.64
CA THR A 341 -2.35 -33.85 -19.82
C THR A 341 -1.02 -33.20 -19.47
N LYS A 342 0.06 -33.75 -20.02
CA LYS A 342 1.40 -33.21 -19.82
C LYS A 342 1.53 -31.86 -20.53
N VAL A 343 1.48 -30.78 -19.75
CA VAL A 343 1.69 -29.41 -20.24
C VAL A 343 3.17 -29.05 -20.09
N SER A 344 3.86 -28.81 -21.21
CA SER A 344 5.22 -28.25 -21.19
C SER A 344 5.14 -26.74 -21.42
N ASN A 345 5.65 -25.95 -20.48
CA ASN A 345 5.67 -24.49 -20.59
C ASN A 345 7.09 -23.98 -20.86
N SER A 346 7.26 -23.31 -21.99
CA SER A 346 8.52 -22.66 -22.37
C SER A 346 8.38 -21.15 -22.19
N CYS A 347 9.01 -20.61 -21.15
CA CYS A 347 9.04 -19.18 -20.86
C CYS A 347 10.06 -18.48 -21.78
N LEU A 348 9.60 -17.53 -22.59
CA LEU A 348 10.44 -16.77 -23.53
C LEU A 348 10.32 -15.27 -23.23
N PRO A 349 10.99 -14.76 -22.17
CA PRO A 349 10.91 -13.35 -21.82
C PRO A 349 11.51 -12.48 -22.93
N ASN A 350 10.83 -11.37 -23.25
CA ASN A 350 11.22 -10.40 -24.28
C ASN A 350 11.20 -10.90 -25.74
N CYS A 351 10.61 -12.06 -26.03
CA CYS A 351 10.44 -12.52 -27.41
C CYS A 351 9.21 -11.89 -28.07
N CYS A 352 9.37 -11.45 -29.33
CA CYS A 352 8.24 -11.06 -30.17
C CYS A 352 7.52 -12.28 -30.74
N LEU A 353 6.26 -12.13 -31.16
CA LEU A 353 5.43 -13.24 -31.66
C LEU A 353 6.10 -14.04 -32.80
N SER A 354 6.87 -13.38 -33.68
CA SER A 354 7.62 -14.05 -34.75
C SER A 354 8.76 -14.93 -34.24
N GLU A 355 9.41 -14.58 -33.13
CA GLU A 355 10.45 -15.40 -32.49
C GLU A 355 9.82 -16.62 -31.80
N ILE A 356 8.66 -16.44 -31.15
CA ILE A 356 7.89 -17.52 -30.55
C ILE A 356 7.46 -18.53 -31.64
N ILE A 357 6.91 -18.06 -32.76
CA ILE A 357 6.54 -18.91 -33.90
C ILE A 357 7.75 -19.64 -34.48
N SER A 358 8.91 -18.97 -34.54
CA SER A 358 10.16 -19.59 -35.01
C SER A 358 10.66 -20.68 -34.06
N HIS A 359 10.49 -20.51 -32.75
CA HIS A 359 10.76 -21.55 -31.76
C HIS A 359 9.78 -22.72 -31.86
N ILE A 360 8.48 -22.47 -32.02
CA ILE A 360 7.48 -23.52 -32.28
C ILE A 360 7.85 -24.34 -33.52
N HIS A 361 8.26 -23.68 -34.61
CA HIS A 361 8.68 -24.37 -35.83
C HIS A 361 9.99 -25.13 -35.68
N LYS A 362 10.91 -24.66 -34.83
CA LYS A 362 12.18 -25.36 -34.55
C LYS A 362 11.94 -26.60 -33.69
N ASP A 363 11.09 -26.47 -32.66
CA ASP A 363 10.75 -27.57 -31.76
C ASP A 363 9.95 -28.66 -32.49
N SER A 364 8.95 -28.27 -33.30
CA SER A 364 8.19 -29.23 -34.13
C SER A 364 9.04 -29.99 -35.14
N LYS A 365 10.10 -29.37 -35.69
CA LYS A 365 11.07 -30.07 -36.55
C LYS A 365 11.93 -31.06 -35.79
N ASN A 366 12.31 -30.77 -34.54
CA ASN A 366 13.07 -31.70 -33.71
C ASN A 366 12.23 -32.90 -33.25
N PHE A 367 10.92 -32.71 -33.03
CA PHE A 367 10.01 -33.81 -32.68
C PHE A 367 9.84 -34.85 -33.79
N ASN A 368 9.89 -34.44 -35.06
CA ASN A 368 9.85 -35.38 -36.19
C ASN A 368 11.15 -36.19 -36.38
N ILE A 369 12.25 -35.82 -35.71
CA ILE A 369 13.53 -36.55 -35.80
C ILE A 369 13.63 -37.63 -34.71
N GLN A 370 12.75 -37.61 -33.71
CA GLN A 370 12.80 -38.50 -32.54
C GLN A 370 11.72 -39.59 -32.54
N MET A 371 10.88 -39.64 -33.58
CA MET A 371 9.80 -40.61 -33.79
C MET A 371 10.06 -41.58 -34.96
N ASP A 372 11.22 -41.48 -35.60
CA ASP A 372 11.86 -42.54 -36.39
C ASP A 372 12.93 -43.22 -35.52
#